data_AF-A0A949QF54-F1
#
_entry.id   AF-A0A949QF54-F1
#
_cell.length_a   1.000
_cell.length_b   1.000
_cell.length_c   1.000
_cell.angle_alpha   90.00
_cell.angle_beta   90.00
_cell.angle_gamma   90.00
#
_symmetry.space_group_name_H-M   'P 1'
#
loop_
_entity.id
_entity.type
_entity.pdbx_description
1 polymer ?
#
loop_
_entity_poly.entity_id
_entity_poly.type
_entity_poly.pdbx_seq_one_letter_code
_entity_poly.pdbx_strand_id
1 'polypeptide(L)' 'MIEKKELLKKISAIEQSEESVIAIYSNHIQNVLRYSTLDEKVQSRILAMLQKLDVDMQTQKSYTKALIESIEKNSKDVY' A
#
# COMPACT_ATOMS: atom_id res chain seq x y z
N MET A 1 -3.72 18.69 -19.37
CA MET A 1 -3.93 17.54 -20.27
C MET A 1 -2.80 16.56 -19.93
N ILE A 2 -3.12 15.41 -19.34
CA ILE A 2 -2.11 14.43 -18.93
C ILE A 2 -2.14 13.30 -19.96
N GLU A 3 -1.01 12.99 -20.58
CA GLU A 3 -0.96 11.86 -21.51
C GLU A 3 -1.23 10.55 -20.77
N LYS A 4 -1.90 9.59 -21.41
CA LYS A 4 -2.21 8.26 -20.84
C LYS A 4 -0.99 7.59 -20.17
N LYS A 5 0.20 7.73 -20.77
CA LYS A 5 1.47 7.23 -20.20
C LYS A 5 1.88 7.96 -18.92
N GLU A 6 1.65 9.27 -18.85
CA GLU A 6 1.95 10.08 -17.68
C GLU A 6 0.97 9.77 -16.53
N LEU A 7 -0.30 9.51 -16.84
CA LEU A 7 -1.28 9.04 -15.86
C LEU A 7 -0.88 7.69 -15.25
N LEU A 8 -0.52 6.73 -16.09
CA LEU A 8 -0.03 5.41 -15.64
C LEU A 8 1.22 5.54 -14.75
N LYS A 9 2.19 6.37 -15.14
CA LYS A 9 3.38 6.63 -14.31
C LYS A 9 3.02 7.22 -12.94
N LYS A 10 2.07 8.15 -12.87
CA LYS A 10 1.64 8.74 -11.59
C LYS A 10 0.96 7.71 -10.70
N ILE A 11 0.09 6.87 -11.27
CA ILE A 11 -0.59 5.80 -10.51
C ILE A 11 0.42 4.81 -9.95
N SER A 12 1.38 4.34 -10.77
CA SER A 12 2.42 3.42 -10.30
C SER A 12 3.36 4.05 -9.26
N ALA A 13 3.67 5.34 -9.37
CA ALA A 13 4.49 6.05 -8.39
C ALA A 13 3.78 6.19 -7.02
N ILE A 14 2.46 6.43 -7.03
CA ILE A 14 1.65 6.48 -5.80
C ILE A 14 1.63 5.10 -5.14
N GLU A 15 1.36 4.04 -5.90
CA GLU A 15 1.37 2.66 -5.41
C GLU A 15 2.70 2.29 -4.73
N GLN A 16 3.83 2.56 -5.40
CA GLN A 16 5.16 2.30 -4.84
C GLN A 16 5.45 3.12 -3.59
N SER A 17 5.00 4.38 -3.56
CA SER A 17 5.17 5.24 -2.39
C SER A 17 4.40 4.70 -1.19
N GLU A 18 3.14 4.29 -1.38
CA GLU A 18 2.31 3.74 -0.31
C GLU A 18 2.88 2.40 0.22
N GLU A 19 3.28 1.49 -0.67
CA GLU A 19 3.92 0.22 -0.31
C GLU A 19 5.19 0.46 0.52
N SER A 20 6.03 1.41 0.10
CA SER A 20 7.28 1.74 0.80
C SER A 20 7.02 2.31 2.20
N VAL A 21 6.05 3.23 2.32
CA VAL A 21 5.72 3.89 3.59
C VAL A 21 5.13 2.89 4.59
N ILE A 22 4.20 2.04 4.15
CA ILE A 22 3.58 1.02 5.00
C ILE A 22 4.64 0.01 5.47
N ALA A 23 5.55 -0.42 4.60
CA ALA A 23 6.62 -1.34 4.96
C ALA A 23 7.57 -0.74 6.02
N ILE A 24 7.99 0.51 5.84
CA ILE A 24 8.86 1.21 6.80
C ILE A 24 8.18 1.34 8.15
N TYR A 25 6.94 1.82 8.19
CA TYR A 25 6.22 2.00 9.45
C TYR A 25 5.90 0.67 10.13
N SER A 26 5.52 -0.36 9.38
CA SER A 26 5.25 -1.68 9.95
C SER A 26 6.49 -2.28 10.60
N ASN A 27 7.64 -2.19 9.93
CA ASN A 27 8.91 -2.63 10.49
C ASN A 27 9.32 -1.79 11.71
N HIS A 28 9.16 -0.47 11.64
CA HIS A 28 9.44 0.41 12.77
C HIS A 28 8.58 0.06 14.00
N ILE A 29 7.27 -0.13 13.82
CA ILE A 29 6.35 -0.50 14.90
C ILE A 29 6.71 -1.88 15.47
N GLN A 30 7.02 -2.87 14.64
CA GLN A 30 7.47 -4.19 15.10
C GLN A 30 8.74 -4.12 15.94
N ASN A 31 9.72 -3.31 15.52
CA ASN A 31 10.95 -3.12 16.28
C ASN A 31 10.69 -2.41 17.61
N VAL A 32 9.87 -1.36 17.61
CA VAL A 32 9.51 -0.65 18.85
C VAL A 32 8.74 -1.56 19.81
N LEU A 33 7.79 -2.36 19.31
CA LEU A 33 7.04 -3.33 20.10
C LEU A 33 7.96 -4.32 20.80
N ARG A 34 8.97 -4.85 20.09
CA ARG A 34 9.92 -5.84 20.61
C ARG A 34 10.69 -5.33 21.83
N TYR A 35 10.95 -4.03 21.91
CA TYR A 35 11.65 -3.41 23.02
C TYR A 35 10.71 -2.66 23.98
N SER A 36 9.41 -2.72 23.76
CA SER A 36 8.42 -2.05 24.60
C SER A 36 8.14 -2.85 25.87
N THR A 37 7.83 -2.15 26.95
CA THR A 37 7.33 -2.75 28.20
C THR A 37 5.81 -2.88 28.20
N LEU A 38 5.17 -2.88 27.02
CA LEU A 38 3.72 -2.99 26.89
C LEU A 38 3.24 -4.38 27.28
N ASP A 39 2.03 -4.44 27.86
CA ASP A 39 1.36 -5.70 28.14
C ASP A 39 1.17 -6.54 26.85
N GLU A 40 1.32 -7.85 26.97
CA GLU A 40 1.28 -8.81 25.87
C GLU A 40 -0.03 -8.73 25.07
N LYS A 41 -1.14 -8.46 25.75
CA LYS A 41 -2.44 -8.23 25.11
C LYS A 41 -2.44 -6.99 24.21
N VAL A 42 -1.75 -5.93 24.62
CA VAL A 42 -1.64 -4.69 23.83
C VAL A 42 -0.73 -4.92 22.64
N GLN A 43 0.42 -5.57 22.84
CA GLN A 43 1.34 -5.94 21.75
C GLN A 43 0.64 -6.80 20.69
N SER A 44 -0.12 -7.82 21.13
CA SER A 44 -0.88 -8.71 20.25
C SER A 44 -1.91 -7.97 19.40
N ARG A 45 -2.62 -6.98 19.98
CA ARG A 45 -3.57 -6.14 19.24
C ARG A 45 -2.89 -5.29 18.18
N ILE A 46 -1.72 -4.71 18.50
CA ILE A 46 -0.96 -3.90 17.55
C ILE A 46 -0.43 -4.79 16.41
N LEU A 47 0.09 -5.98 16.70
CA LEU A 47 0.51 -6.93 15.66
C LEU A 47 -0.66 -7.35 14.75
N ALA A 48 -1.85 -7.59 15.31
CA ALA A 48 -3.04 -7.89 14.52
C ALA A 48 -3.45 -6.70 13.61
N MET A 49 -3.30 -5.45 14.08
CA MET A 49 -3.53 -4.27 13.26
C MET A 49 -2.52 -4.18 12.11
N LEU A 50 -1.23 -4.47 12.36
CA LEU A 50 -0.21 -4.49 11.32
C LEU A 50 -0.48 -5.57 10.27
N GLN A 51 -0.90 -6.77 10.69
CA GLN A 51 -1.31 -7.83 9.76
C GLN A 51 -2.51 -7.42 8.92
N LYS A 52 -3.51 -6.76 9.52
CA LYS A 52 -4.66 -6.25 8.77
C LYS A 52 -4.23 -5.20 7.73
N LEU A 53 -3.34 -4.28 8.12
CA LEU A 53 -2.81 -3.27 7.21
C LEU A 53 -2.10 -3.89 6.00
N ASP A 54 -1.34 -4.97 6.21
CA ASP A 54 -0.69 -5.71 5.12
C ASP A 54 -1.72 -6.35 4.17
N VAL A 55 -2.79 -6.94 4.70
CA VAL A 55 -3.90 -7.49 3.88
C VAL A 55 -4.62 -6.39 3.09
N ASP A 56 -4.90 -5.26 3.71
CA ASP A 56 -5.54 -4.11 3.06
C ASP A 56 -4.64 -3.57 1.93
N MET A 57 -3.32 -3.52 2.13
CA MET A 57 -2.34 -3.13 1.13
C MET A 57 -2.32 -4.09 -0.08
N GLN A 58 -2.31 -5.41 0.15
CA GLN A 58 -2.37 -6.40 -0.95
C GLN A 58 -3.67 -6.28 -1.76
N THR A 59 -4.77 -5.96 -1.08
CA THR A 59 -6.07 -5.72 -1.71
C THR A 59 -6.01 -4.48 -2.59
N GLN A 60 -5.48 -3.37 -2.06
CA GLN A 60 -5.29 -2.13 -2.81
C GLN A 60 -4.37 -2.33 -4.03
N LYS A 61 -3.26 -3.06 -3.87
CA LYS A 61 -2.36 -3.43 -4.97
C LYS A 61 -3.09 -4.14 -6.11
N SER A 62 -3.97 -5.07 -5.76
CA SER A 62 -4.79 -5.79 -6.73
C SER A 62 -5.76 -4.85 -7.48
N TYR A 63 -6.39 -3.91 -6.78
CA TYR A 63 -7.26 -2.91 -7.42
C TYR A 63 -6.49 -1.95 -8.32
N THR A 64 -5.33 -1.47 -7.87
CA THR A 64 -4.47 -0.58 -8.66
C THR A 64 -3.99 -1.27 -9.93
N LYS A 65 -3.60 -2.54 -9.85
CA LYS A 65 -3.22 -3.33 -11.02
C LYS A 65 -4.39 -3.50 -11.99
N ALA A 66 -5.58 -3.82 -11.50
CA ALA A 66 -6.78 -3.91 -12.34
C ALA A 66 -7.13 -2.58 -13.01
N LEU A 67 -6.93 -1.45 -12.32
CA LEU A 67 -7.11 -0.10 -12.86
C LEU A 67 -6.09 0.19 -13.97
N ILE A 68 -4.81 -0.10 -13.75
CA ILE A 68 -3.75 0.04 -14.75
C ILE A 68 -4.09 -0.76 -16.00
N GLU A 69 -4.42 -2.04 -15.84
CA GLU A 69 -4.79 -2.91 -16.96
C GLU A 69 -6.02 -2.38 -17.72
N SER A 70 -7.01 -1.84 -17.01
CA SER A 70 -8.21 -1.25 -17.60
C SER A 70 -7.88 0.02 -18.39
N ILE A 71 -7.00 0.88 -17.87
CA ILE A 71 -6.54 2.08 -18.56
C ILE A 71 -5.73 1.69 -19.80
N GLU A 72 -4.80 0.74 -19.68
CA GLU A 72 -3.98 0.25 -20.79
C GLU A 72 -4.82 -0.29 -21.95
N LYS A 73 -5.81 -1.15 -21.64
CA LYS A 73 -6.72 -1.77 -22.62
C LYS A 73 -7.74 -0.78 -23.22
N ASN A 74 -7.94 0.39 -22.62
CA ASN A 74 -8.87 1.38 -23.14
C ASN A 74 -8.33 2.02 -24.44
N SER A 75 -9.13 1.95 -25.51
CA SER A 75 -8.82 2.49 -26.83
C SER A 75 -8.98 4.01 -26.92
N LYS A 76 -9.64 4.64 -25.94
CA LYS A 76 -9.69 6.10 -25.80
C LYS A 76 -8.58 6.57 -24.87
N ASP A 77 -7.90 7.63 -25.27
CA ASP A 77 -7.09 8.39 -24.31
C ASP A 77 -8.00 8.86 -23.18
N VAL A 78 -7.56 8.64 -21.94
CA VAL A 78 -8.24 9.12 -20.75
C VAL A 78 -7.87 10.59 -20.63
N TYR A 79 -8.80 11.47 -21.03
CA TYR A 79 -8.61 12.93 -21.10
C TYR A 79 -8.76 13.61 -19.74
#